data_AF-A0A6B3ENK7-F1
#
_entry.id   AF-A0A6B3ENK7-F1
#
_cell.length_a   1.000
_cell.length_b   1.000
_cell.length_c   1.000
_cell.angle_alpha   90.00
_cell.angle_beta   90.00
_cell.angle_gamma   90.00
#
_symmetry.space_group_name_H-M   'P 1'
#
loop_
_entity.id
_entity.type
_entity.pdbx_description
1 polymer ?
#
loop_
_entity_poly.entity_id
_entity_poly.type
_entity_poly.pdbx_seq_one_letter_code
_entity_poly.pdbx_strand_id
1 'polypeptide(L)'
;IVLLSGAISAFVMAATWAGSTYAWASWQIICLGVLAVALLVGFVATELRVADPLMPPRVYTGHRNFPLSAVLLTVTGMALFGATLYLPLYQQVVQGASASHSGLLLLP
;
A
#
# COMPACT_ATOMS: atom_id res chain seq x y z
N ILE A 1 -5.99 -13.02 -11.00
CA ILE A 1 -5.75 -13.09 -9.53
C ILE A 1 -4.28 -13.29 -9.19
N VAL A 2 -3.63 -14.38 -9.62
CA VAL A 2 -2.21 -14.68 -9.25
C VAL A 2 -1.24 -13.54 -9.58
N LEU A 3 -1.38 -12.92 -10.76
CA LEU A 3 -0.54 -11.77 -11.16
C LEU A 3 -0.72 -10.57 -10.22
N LEU A 4 -1.97 -10.25 -9.87
CA LEU A 4 -2.29 -9.15 -8.97
C LEU A 4 -1.79 -9.42 -7.54
N SER A 5 -2.05 -10.61 -7.00
CA SER A 5 -1.56 -10.97 -5.67
C SER A 5 -0.04 -10.97 -5.61
N GLY A 6 0.63 -11.50 -6.64
CA GLY A 6 2.10 -11.48 -6.73
C GLY A 6 2.67 -10.07 -6.80
N ALA A 7 2.05 -9.17 -7.57
CA ALA A 7 2.46 -7.77 -7.66
C ALA A 7 2.34 -7.07 -6.30
N ILE A 8 1.22 -7.26 -5.60
CA ILE A 8 0.98 -6.69 -4.26
C ILE A 8 1.99 -7.24 -3.26
N SER A 9 2.21 -8.55 -3.22
CA SER A 9 3.18 -9.17 -2.31
C SER A 9 4.61 -8.69 -2.55
N ALA A 10 5.05 -8.60 -3.81
CA ALA A 10 6.38 -8.10 -4.16
C ALA A 10 6.56 -6.63 -3.73
N PHE A 11 5.54 -5.79 -3.99
CA PHE A 11 5.54 -4.39 -3.58
C PHE A 11 5.58 -4.21 -2.06
N VAL A 12 4.73 -4.92 -1.32
CA VAL A 12 4.70 -4.87 0.14
C VAL A 12 6.02 -5.35 0.74
N MET A 13 6.62 -6.41 0.19
CA MET A 13 7.92 -6.90 0.65
C MET A 13 9.03 -5.85 0.42
N ALA A 14 9.06 -5.23 -0.76
CA ALA A 14 10.00 -4.16 -1.05
C ALA A 14 9.85 -2.99 -0.07
N ALA A 15 8.62 -2.53 0.18
CA ALA A 15 8.34 -1.44 1.12
C ALA A 15 8.69 -1.80 2.58
N THR A 16 8.59 -3.08 2.95
CA THR A 16 8.89 -3.55 4.31
C THR A 16 10.39 -3.64 4.56
N TRP A 17 11.17 -4.09 3.57
CA TRP A 17 12.60 -4.35 3.73
C TRP A 17 13.51 -3.21 3.32
N ALA A 18 13.04 -2.28 2.48
CA ALA A 18 13.83 -1.14 2.05
C ALA A 18 14.13 -0.20 3.25
N GLY A 19 15.41 0.08 3.47
CA GLY A 19 15.89 0.92 4.57
C GLY A 19 15.94 0.24 5.94
N SER A 20 15.31 -0.92 6.11
CA SER A 20 15.34 -1.71 7.35
C SER A 20 16.32 -2.88 7.25
N THR A 21 16.04 -3.84 6.36
CA THR A 21 16.84 -5.05 6.13
C THR A 21 17.86 -4.85 5.01
N TYR A 22 17.47 -4.15 3.95
CA TYR A 22 18.31 -3.90 2.78
C TYR A 22 18.35 -2.41 2.46
N ALA A 23 19.48 -1.92 1.93
CA ALA A 23 19.55 -0.56 1.42
C ALA A 23 18.55 -0.33 0.28
N TRP A 24 18.02 0.89 0.16
CA TRP A 24 17.06 1.25 -0.89
C TRP A 24 17.55 0.95 -2.31
N ALA A 25 18.84 1.13 -2.56
CA ALA A 25 19.49 0.88 -3.85
C ALA A 25 20.03 -0.55 -3.98
N SER A 26 19.71 -1.47 -3.06
CA SER A 26 20.18 -2.85 -3.16
C SER A 26 19.50 -3.57 -4.32
N TRP A 27 20.21 -4.54 -4.90
CA TRP A 27 19.68 -5.31 -6.02
C TRP A 27 18.40 -6.06 -5.65
N GLN A 28 18.23 -6.49 -4.39
CA GLN A 28 17.00 -7.17 -3.92
C GLN A 28 15.78 -6.24 -4.02
N ILE A 29 15.89 -5.00 -3.53
CA ILE A 29 14.79 -4.03 -3.55
C ILE A 29 14.46 -3.64 -4.99
N ILE A 30 15.49 -3.42 -5.82
CA ILE A 30 15.32 -3.11 -7.25
C ILE A 30 14.64 -4.27 -7.97
N CYS A 31 15.09 -5.52 -7.75
CA CYS A 31 14.47 -6.71 -8.35
C CYS A 31 13.01 -6.88 -7.92
N LEU A 32 12.69 -6.68 -6.63
CA LEU A 32 11.31 -6.73 -6.15
C LEU A 32 10.45 -5.62 -6.78
N GLY A 33 10.99 -4.41 -6.92
CA GLY A 33 10.31 -3.31 -7.59
C GLY A 33 10.02 -3.61 -9.07
N VAL A 34 11.03 -4.09 -9.80
CA VAL A 34 10.87 -4.52 -11.21
C VAL A 34 9.86 -5.66 -11.34
N LEU A 35 9.92 -6.65 -10.45
CA LEU A 35 8.98 -7.77 -10.43
C LEU A 35 7.54 -7.30 -10.17
N ALA A 36 7.33 -6.39 -9.21
CA ALA A 36 6.01 -5.83 -8.93
C ALA A 36 5.44 -5.11 -10.15
N VAL A 37 6.23 -4.27 -10.81
CA VAL A 37 5.83 -3.57 -12.04
C VAL A 37 5.53 -4.55 -13.17
N ALA A 38 6.40 -5.54 -13.40
CA ALA A 38 6.22 -6.54 -14.45
C ALA A 38 4.94 -7.36 -14.26
N LEU A 39 4.65 -7.80 -13.03
CA LEU A 39 3.43 -8.54 -12.69
C LEU A 39 2.17 -7.67 -12.84
N LEU A 40 2.24 -6.39 -12.47
CA LEU A 40 1.13 -5.45 -12.64
C LEU A 40 0.84 -5.19 -14.12
N VAL A 41 1.87 -4.96 -14.93
CA VAL A 41 1.73 -4.80 -16.40
C VAL A 41 1.15 -6.08 -17.02
N GLY A 42 1.64 -7.25 -16.59
CA GLY A 42 1.09 -8.54 -17.01
C GLY A 42 -0.40 -8.70 -16.66
N PHE A 43 -0.79 -8.28 -15.46
CA PHE A 43 -2.19 -8.28 -15.02
C PHE A 43 -3.06 -7.38 -15.91
N VAL A 44 -2.65 -6.13 -16.13
CA VAL A 44 -3.38 -5.18 -16.99
C VAL A 44 -3.49 -5.69 -18.42
N ALA A 45 -2.40 -6.20 -18.99
CA ALA A 45 -2.40 -6.77 -20.35
C ALA A 45 -3.35 -7.98 -20.47
N THR A 46 -3.49 -8.77 -19.40
CA THR A 46 -4.41 -9.91 -19.36
C THR A 46 -5.87 -9.45 -19.26
N GLU A 47 -6.17 -8.52 -18.35
CA GLU A 47 -7.53 -7.95 -18.17
C GLU A 47 -8.05 -7.26 -19.45
N LEU A 48 -7.15 -6.65 -20.24
CA LEU A 48 -7.52 -6.04 -21.52
C LEU A 48 -7.85 -7.05 -22.63
N ARG A 49 -7.46 -8.31 -22.48
CA ARG A 49 -7.61 -9.36 -23.52
C ARG A 49 -8.68 -10.40 -23.18
N VAL A 50 -9.00 -10.58 -21.90
CA VAL A 50 -9.97 -11.59 -21.45
C VAL A 50 -11.39 -11.11 -21.71
N ALA A 51 -12.25 -12.01 -22.17
CA ALA A 51 -13.65 -11.72 -22.50
C ALA A 51 -14.50 -11.36 -21.26
N ASP A 52 -14.19 -11.98 -20.11
CA ASP A 52 -14.80 -11.71 -18.81
C ASP A 52 -13.74 -11.20 -17.79
N PRO A 53 -13.40 -9.89 -17.85
CA PRO A 53 -12.40 -9.30 -16.97
C PRO A 53 -12.91 -9.14 -15.54
N LEU A 54 -12.05 -9.44 -14.55
CA LEU A 54 -12.38 -9.29 -13.13
C LEU A 54 -12.60 -7.82 -12.77
N MET A 55 -11.83 -6.92 -13.38
CA MET A 55 -12.00 -5.48 -13.26
C MET A 55 -12.15 -4.86 -14.65
N PRO A 56 -13.38 -4.77 -15.18
CA PRO A 56 -13.61 -4.23 -16.51
C PRO A 56 -13.02 -2.81 -16.63
N PRO A 57 -12.13 -2.54 -17.60
CA PRO A 57 -11.48 -1.22 -17.76
C PRO A 57 -12.47 -0.06 -17.87
N ARG A 58 -13.66 -0.34 -18.41
CA ARG A 58 -14.80 0.58 -18.50
C ARG A 58 -15.28 1.12 -17.16
N VAL A 59 -15.02 0.45 -16.03
CA VAL A 59 -15.35 0.96 -14.70
C VAL A 59 -14.46 2.16 -14.34
N TYR A 60 -13.18 2.10 -14.72
CA TYR A 60 -12.21 3.17 -14.48
C TYR A 60 -12.40 4.37 -15.41
N THR A 61 -12.83 4.15 -16.66
CA THR A 61 -12.99 5.21 -17.66
C THR A 61 -14.43 5.72 -17.78
N GLY A 62 -15.43 4.88 -17.54
CA GLY A 62 -16.85 5.20 -17.70
C GLY A 62 -17.43 6.04 -16.55
N HIS A 63 -16.90 5.90 -15.33
CA HIS A 63 -17.34 6.66 -14.16
C HIS A 63 -16.15 7.18 -13.37
N ARG A 64 -15.94 8.50 -13.35
CA ARG A 64 -14.85 9.15 -12.59
C ARG A 64 -14.90 8.86 -11.08
N ASN A 65 -16.06 8.52 -10.54
CA ASN A 65 -16.23 8.23 -9.11
C ASN A 65 -15.43 7.01 -8.66
N PHE A 66 -15.24 6.00 -9.53
CA PHE A 66 -14.51 4.79 -9.15
C PHE A 66 -13.01 5.02 -8.93
N PRO A 67 -12.24 5.60 -9.87
CA PRO A 67 -10.83 5.91 -9.60
C PRO A 67 -10.68 6.93 -8.48
N LEU A 68 -11.60 7.90 -8.35
CA LEU A 68 -11.60 8.84 -7.22
C LEU A 68 -11.80 8.14 -5.88
N SER A 69 -12.78 7.25 -5.76
CA SER A 69 -13.01 6.51 -4.52
C SER A 69 -11.85 5.57 -4.18
N ALA A 70 -11.23 4.94 -5.18
CA ALA A 70 -10.04 4.12 -4.99
C ALA A 70 -8.84 4.94 -4.45
N VAL A 71 -8.61 6.14 -5.01
CA VAL A 71 -7.59 7.07 -4.51
C VAL A 71 -7.92 7.54 -3.10
N LEU A 72 -9.16 7.93 -2.83
CA LEU A 72 -9.60 8.35 -1.50
C LEU A 72 -9.43 7.22 -0.47
N LEU A 73 -9.77 5.99 -0.82
CA LEU A 73 -9.58 4.82 0.04
C LEU A 73 -8.09 4.57 0.32
N THR A 74 -7.24 4.74 -0.69
CA THR A 74 -5.79 4.61 -0.55
C THR A 74 -5.22 5.67 0.40
N VAL A 75 -5.59 6.94 0.21
CA VAL A 75 -5.16 8.05 1.06
C VAL A 75 -5.69 7.89 2.48
N THR A 76 -6.95 7.47 2.63
CA THR A 76 -7.56 7.21 3.94
C THR A 76 -6.82 6.08 4.66
N GLY A 77 -6.48 4.99 3.96
CA GLY A 77 -5.65 3.91 4.51
C GLY A 77 -4.28 4.41 4.96
N MET A 78 -3.57 5.17 4.12
CA MET A 78 -2.28 5.77 4.48
C MET A 78 -2.39 6.68 5.72
N ALA A 79 -3.42 7.52 5.79
CA ALA A 79 -3.66 8.41 6.92
C ALA A 79 -3.98 7.62 8.20
N LEU A 80 -4.79 6.56 8.10
CA LEU A 80 -5.19 5.73 9.24
C LEU A 80 -3.99 4.96 9.81
N PHE A 81 -3.20 4.30 8.96
CA PHE A 81 -1.98 3.60 9.40
C PHE A 81 -0.93 4.59 9.91
N GLY A 82 -0.75 5.73 9.24
CA GLY A 82 0.17 6.78 9.66
C GLY A 82 -0.20 7.36 11.01
N ALA A 83 -1.47 7.73 11.22
CA ALA A 83 -1.95 8.24 12.50
C ALA A 83 -1.80 7.19 13.61
N THR A 84 -2.16 5.94 13.36
CA THR A 84 -2.05 4.85 14.35
C THR A 84 -0.62 4.65 14.86
N LEU A 85 0.39 4.82 13.99
CA LEU A 85 1.80 4.72 14.38
C LEU A 85 2.34 6.02 14.98
N TYR A 86 1.94 7.17 14.45
CA TYR A 86 2.50 8.46 14.81
C TYR A 86 1.91 9.05 16.10
N LEU A 87 0.60 8.91 16.34
CA LEU A 87 -0.05 9.49 17.53
C LEU A 87 0.54 8.96 18.84
N PRO A 88 0.75 7.64 19.03
CA PRO A 88 1.42 7.13 20.22
C PRO A 88 2.85 7.65 20.35
N LEU A 89 3.57 7.75 19.25
CA LEU A 89 4.95 8.24 19.22
C LEU A 89 5.02 9.73 19.58
N TYR A 90 4.07 10.54 19.11
CA TYR A 90 3.94 11.95 19.47
C TYR A 90 3.63 12.13 20.96
N GLN A 91 2.68 11.35 21.50
CA GLN A 91 2.35 11.36 22.93
C GLN A 91 3.56 10.98 23.79
N GLN A 92 4.35 10.00 23.37
CA GLN A 92 5.52 9.55 24.12
C GLN A 92 6.71 10.51 24.02
N VAL A 93 7.05 10.97 22.81
CA VAL A 93 8.28 11.75 22.55
C VAL A 93 8.07 13.23 22.80
N VAL A 94 6.91 13.79 22.42
CA VAL A 94 6.65 15.24 22.52
C VAL A 94 5.92 15.57 23.82
N GLN A 95 4.89 14.80 24.18
CA GLN A 95 4.11 15.06 25.40
C GLN A 95 4.66 14.36 26.64
N GLY A 96 5.68 13.51 26.51
CA GLY A 96 6.31 12.81 27.63
C GLY A 96 5.40 11.78 28.32
N ALA A 97 4.30 11.37 27.69
CA ALA A 97 3.43 10.34 28.23
C ALA A 97 4.14 8.98 28.23
N SER A 98 4.00 8.20 29.30
CA SER A 98 4.47 6.81 29.29
C SER A 98 3.68 5.98 28.26
N ALA A 99 4.24 4.86 27.78
CA ALA A 99 3.57 3.99 26.82
C ALA A 99 2.16 3.56 27.28
N SER A 100 2.00 3.22 28.56
CA SER A 100 0.71 2.84 29.14
C SER A 100 -0.29 4.00 29.18
N HIS A 101 0.17 5.21 29.50
CA HIS A 101 -0.69 6.39 29.56
C HIS A 101 -1.09 6.88 28.17
N SER A 102 -0.17 6.84 27.21
CA SER A 102 -0.47 7.10 25.79
C SER A 102 -1.51 6.13 25.25
N GLY A 103 -1.49 4.86 25.67
CA GLY A 103 -2.50 3.87 25.30
C GLY A 103 -3.89 4.25 25.81
N LEU A 104 -3.99 4.69 27.08
CA LEU A 104 -5.25 5.15 27.68
C LEU A 104 -5.81 6.40 26.98
N LEU A 105 -4.95 7.36 26.61
CA LEU A 105 -5.35 8.59 25.92
C LEU A 105 -5.87 8.36 24.48
N LEU A 106 -5.63 7.18 23.91
CA LEU A 106 -6.02 6.81 22.55
C LEU A 106 -7.17 5.79 22.52
N LEU A 107 -7.73 5.43 23.67
CA LEU A 107 -8.95 4.64 23.73
C LEU A 107 -10.14 5.50 23.22
N PRO A 108 -11.06 4.90 22.44
CA PRO A 108 -12.26 5.60 21.96
C PRO A 108 -13.24 5.94 23.09
#